data_AF-A0A0N4YXZ5-F1
#
_entry.id   AF-A0A0N4YXZ5-F1
#
_cell.length_a   1.000
_cell.length_b   1.000
_cell.length_c   1.000
_cell.angle_alpha   90.00
_cell.angle_beta   90.00
_cell.angle_gamma   90.00
#
_symmetry.space_group_name_H-M   'P 1'
#
loop_
_entity.id
_entity.type
_entity.pdbx_description
1 polymer ?
#
loop_
_entity_poly.entity_id
_entity_poly.type
_entity_poly.pdbx_seq_one_letter_code
_entity_poly.pdbx_strand_id
1 'polypeptide(L)' 'MDLDGGGRRHIPAQRTSHVSSMVVFDDYLYWSDWNLREVIRCDKWTGKNETVLKKTIQLPNDLRVSASLLFPQQC' A
#
# COMPACT_ATOMS: atom_id res chain seq x y z
N MET A 1 10.50 -2.59 8.88
CA MET A 1 11.93 -2.31 9.05
C MET A 1 11.98 -1.13 9.97
N ASP A 2 12.69 -1.31 11.06
CA ASP A 2 12.94 -0.28 12.05
C ASP A 2 13.91 0.75 11.46
N LEU A 3 13.98 1.94 12.04
CA LEU A 3 14.82 3.02 11.49
C LEU A 3 16.33 2.72 11.60
N ASP A 4 16.72 1.80 12.49
CA ASP A 4 18.08 1.26 12.63
C ASP A 4 18.38 0.12 11.62
N GLY A 5 17.39 -0.24 10.81
CA GLY A 5 17.45 -1.30 9.83
C GLY A 5 17.17 -2.70 10.36
N GLY A 6 16.83 -2.82 11.64
CA GLY A 6 16.26 -4.02 12.24
C GLY A 6 14.87 -4.36 11.68
N GLY A 7 14.35 -5.52 12.07
CA GLY A 7 12.94 -5.87 11.78
C GLY A 7 12.58 -5.91 10.29
N ARG A 8 13.55 -6.19 9.40
CA ARG A 8 13.28 -6.37 7.97
C ARG A 8 12.53 -7.69 7.75
N ARG A 9 11.37 -7.62 7.10
CA ARG A 9 10.54 -8.77 6.75
C ARG A 9 10.22 -8.75 5.27
N HIS A 10 10.21 -9.92 4.65
CA HIS A 10 9.68 -10.10 3.30
C HIS A 10 8.17 -10.40 3.38
N ILE A 11 7.37 -9.61 2.68
CA ILE A 11 5.93 -9.82 2.53
C ILE A 11 5.69 -10.30 1.10
N PRO A 12 5.24 -11.55 0.88
CA PRO A 12 5.01 -12.06 -0.46
C PRO A 12 3.83 -11.33 -1.10
N ALA A 13 3.95 -11.00 -2.39
CA ALA A 13 2.88 -10.41 -3.17
C ALA A 13 2.71 -11.17 -4.49
N GLN A 14 1.46 -11.43 -4.91
CA GLN A 14 1.10 -12.12 -6.15
C GLN A 14 0.78 -11.11 -7.27
N ARG A 15 0.10 -10.01 -6.92
CA ARG A 15 -0.26 -8.92 -7.86
C ARG A 15 0.75 -7.78 -7.82
N THR A 16 2.00 -8.08 -8.18
CA THR A 16 3.09 -7.12 -8.23
C THR A 16 3.86 -7.24 -9.54
N SER A 17 4.05 -6.13 -10.24
CA SER A 17 4.85 -6.05 -11.47
C SER A 17 5.70 -4.79 -11.48
N HIS A 18 5.07 -3.63 -11.36
CA HIS A 18 5.75 -2.34 -11.28
C HIS A 18 5.06 -1.43 -10.27
N VAL A 19 5.40 -1.63 -8.99
CA VAL A 19 4.89 -0.83 -7.88
C VAL A 19 5.38 0.61 -8.00
N SER A 20 4.44 1.56 -8.01
CA SER A 20 4.73 2.99 -8.14
C SER A 20 4.66 3.75 -6.82
N SER A 21 3.68 3.43 -5.98
CA SER A 21 3.47 4.03 -4.66
C SER A 21 2.87 3.01 -3.70
N MET A 22 3.16 3.18 -2.41
CA MET A 22 2.74 2.30 -1.33
C MET A 22 2.36 3.12 -0.11
N VAL A 23 1.33 2.68 0.61
CA VAL A 23 0.94 3.25 1.90
C VAL A 23 0.55 2.13 2.86
N VAL A 24 0.84 2.33 4.15
CA VAL A 24 0.38 1.44 5.23
C VAL A 24 -0.66 2.20 6.02
N PHE A 25 -1.81 1.56 6.26
CA PHE A 25 -2.82 2.09 7.17
C PHE A 25 -3.52 0.95 7.87
N ASP A 26 -3.64 1.08 9.19
CA ASP A 26 -4.16 0.05 10.06
C ASP A 26 -3.45 -1.30 9.80
N ASP A 27 -4.16 -2.41 9.64
CA ASP A 27 -3.58 -3.75 9.38
C ASP A 27 -3.25 -4.06 7.92
N TYR A 28 -3.35 -3.05 7.05
CA TYR A 28 -3.24 -3.26 5.62
C TYR A 28 -2.08 -2.50 4.98
N LEU A 29 -1.47 -3.17 4.00
CA LEU A 29 -0.55 -2.57 3.04
C LEU A 29 -1.30 -2.36 1.74
N TYR A 30 -1.14 -1.18 1.15
CA TYR A 30 -1.74 -0.79 -0.12
C TYR A 30 -0.65 -0.41 -1.10
N TRP A 31 -0.81 -0.78 -2.36
CA TRP A 31 0.09 -0.35 -3.42
C TRP A 31 -0.63 -0.11 -4.73
N SER A 32 -0.06 0.78 -5.53
CA SER A 32 -0.44 1.02 -6.90
C SER A 32 0.56 0.39 -7.85
N ASP A 33 0.07 -0.21 -8.93
CA ASP A 33 0.90 -0.86 -9.94
C ASP A 33 0.60 -0.28 -11.33
N TRP A 34 1.66 0.13 -12.03
CA TRP A 34 1.55 0.73 -13.37
C TRP A 34 1.19 -0.28 -14.46
N ASN A 35 1.75 -1.48 -14.40
CA ASN A 35 1.56 -2.50 -15.44
C ASN A 35 0.19 -3.15 -15.30
N LEU A 36 -0.21 -3.44 -14.06
CA LEU A 36 -1.53 -3.97 -13.76
C LEU A 36 -2.62 -2.90 -13.82
N ARG A 37 -2.25 -1.61 -13.74
CA ARG A 37 -3.18 -0.46 -13.67
C ARG A 37 -4.22 -0.64 -12.57
N GLU A 38 -3.73 -1.03 -11.40
CA GLU A 38 -4.56 -1.44 -10.27
C GLU A 38 -4.03 -0.82 -8.97
N VAL A 39 -4.96 -0.56 -8.03
CA VAL A 39 -4.67 -0.34 -6.61
C VAL A 39 -5.08 -1.60 -5.87
N ILE A 40 -4.12 -2.20 -5.18
CA ILE A 40 -4.27 -3.49 -4.49
C ILE A 40 -4.00 -3.28 -3.00
N ARG A 41 -4.63 -4.11 -2.17
CA ARG A 41 -4.41 -4.17 -0.72
C ARG A 41 -4.18 -5.60 -0.26
N CYS A 42 -3.31 -5.80 0.72
CA CYS A 42 -3.12 -7.06 1.43
C CYS A 42 -2.91 -6.86 2.93
N ASP A 43 -2.98 -7.94 3.71
CA ASP A 43 -2.58 -7.95 5.11
C ASP A 43 -1.07 -7.63 5.25
N LYS A 44 -0.72 -6.60 6.04
CA LYS A 44 0.65 -6.07 6.10
C LYS A 44 1.68 -7.04 6.69
N TRP A 45 1.22 -8.06 7.43
CA TRP A 45 2.10 -8.98 8.15
C TRP A 45 2.35 -10.29 7.40
N THR A 46 1.37 -10.73 6.62
CA THR A 46 1.35 -12.04 5.96
C THR A 46 1.34 -11.94 4.43
N GLY A 47 0.95 -10.80 3.86
CA GLY A 47 0.75 -10.63 2.42
C GLY A 47 -0.50 -11.32 1.87
N LYS A 48 -1.32 -11.92 2.75
CA LYS A 48 -2.53 -12.65 2.35
C LYS A 48 -3.69 -11.69 2.05
N ASN A 49 -4.74 -12.26 1.46
CA ASN A 49 -5.99 -11.55 1.13
C ASN A 49 -5.78 -10.36 0.18
N GLU A 50 -4.92 -10.55 -0.84
CA GLU A 50 -4.76 -9.56 -1.90
C GLU A 50 -6.11 -9.27 -2.57
N THR A 51 -6.51 -8.01 -2.50
CA THR A 51 -7.79 -7.53 -3.03
C THR A 51 -7.55 -6.33 -3.93
N VAL A 52 -8.06 -6.38 -5.15
CA VAL A 52 -8.06 -5.23 -6.06
C VAL A 52 -9.13 -4.24 -5.58
N LEU A 53 -8.71 -3.05 -5.16
CA LEU A 53 -9.60 -1.99 -4.71
C LEU A 53 -10.10 -1.14 -5.88
N LYS A 54 -9.22 -0.91 -6.87
CA LYS A 54 -9.54 -0.06 -8.01
C LYS A 54 -8.72 -0.46 -9.22
N LYS A 55 -9.36 -0.49 -10.40
CA LYS A 55 -8.68 -0.47 -11.70
C LYS A 55 -8.65 0.96 -12.23
N THR A 56 -7.55 1.36 -12.85
CA THR A 56 -7.34 2.69 -13.38
C THR A 56 -7.08 2.64 -14.88
N ILE A 57 -7.44 3.72 -15.58
CA ILE A 57 -7.08 3.89 -16.99
C ILE A 57 -5.73 4.60 -17.06
N GLN A 58 -5.56 5.66 -16.27
CA GLN A 58 -4.29 6.38 -16.13
C GLN A 58 -3.35 5.65 -15.17
N LEU A 59 -2.06 5.97 -15.27
CA LEU A 59 -1.03 5.41 -14.39
C LEU A 59 -1.25 5.91 -12.95
N PRO A 60 -1.47 5.00 -11.98
CA PRO A 60 -1.63 5.40 -10.59
C PRO A 60 -0.25 5.73 -10.00
N ASN A 61 0.09 7.01 -9.88
CA ASN A 61 1.44 7.46 -9.51
C ASN A 61 1.65 7.62 -8.00
N ASP A 62 0.62 8.07 -7.28
CA ASP A 62 0.73 8.38 -5.86
C ASP A 62 -0.50 7.88 -5.11
N LEU A 63 -0.27 7.39 -3.88
CA LEU A 63 -1.30 6.93 -2.95
C LEU A 63 -1.13 7.68 -1.63
N ARG A 64 -2.23 8.19 -1.08
CA ARG A 64 -2.24 8.86 0.21
C ARG A 64 -3.44 8.41 1.03
N VAL A 65 -3.22 8.31 2.33
CA VAL A 65 -4.26 8.00 3.29
C VAL A 65 -4.68 9.31 3.95
N SER A 66 -5.97 9.64 3.82
CA SER A 66 -6.59 10.75 4.54
C SER A 66 -7.50 10.16 5.62
N ALA A 67 -7.04 10.22 6.86
CA ALA A 67 -7.82 9.79 8.03
C ALA A 67 -7.77 10.91 9.07
N SER A 68 -8.90 11.20 9.71
CA SER A 68 -9.00 12.29 10.70
C SER A 68 -8.01 12.14 11.86
N LEU A 69 -7.60 10.92 12.20
CA LEU A 69 -6.59 10.65 13.24
C LEU A 69 -5.17 11.08 12.82
N LEU A 70 -4.87 11.08 11.51
CA LEU A 70 -3.56 11.47 10.97
C LEU A 70 -3.44 12.98 10.78
N PHE A 71 -4.56 13.69 10.80
CA PHE A 71 -4.63 15.15 10.75
C PHE A 71 -5.43 15.62 11.97
N PRO A 72 -4.82 15.63 13.18
CA PRO A 72 -5.46 16.28 14.31
C PRO A 72 -5.80 17.69 13.87
N GLN A 73 -7.08 18.07 14.01
CA GLN A 73 -7.52 19.40 13.63
C GLN A 73 -6.64 20.41 14.35
N GLN A 74 -5.81 21.12 13.58
CA GLN A 74 -5.15 22.31 14.08
C GLN A 74 -6.28 23.30 14.37
N CYS A 75 -6.53 23.54 15.66
CA CYS A 75 -7.24 24.73 16.10
C CYS A 75 -6.41 25.97 15.75
#